data_AF-A0A9E2PTR3-F1
#
_entry.id   AF-A0A9E2PTR3-F1
#
_cell.length_a   1.000
_cell.length_b   1.000
_cell.length_c   1.000
_cell.angle_alpha   90.00
_cell.angle_beta   90.00
_cell.angle_gamma   90.00
#
_symmetry.space_group_name_H-M   'P 1'
#
loop_
_entity.id
_entity.type
_entity.pdbx_description
1 polymer ?
#
loop_
_entity_poly.entity_id
_entity_poly.type
_entity_poly.pdbx_seq_one_letter_code
_entity_poly.pdbx_strand_id
1 'polypeptide(L)'
;MAELTSLSDRVSQLTGALLGKWQNVMDIVAELLTVPAALIMRCQGNEIEVLVASTSPGNPYHPGEKEPLPGSGLYCETVIKTRRMLLVPNALEDEKWRNNPDIKLGMISYLGYPIFLPHGEVFGTICVLDIKGNTYSVTYKKLLLRFKELIEAHLELLHTNCLLQDALIQVKILQGLLSICAHCKKIRDDQGYWQQLEAYISQRSAAKFSHGVCPDCLQEHYSELI
;
A
#
# COMPACT_ATOMS: atom_id res chain seq x y z
N MET A 1 8.30 -15.01 -14.80
CA MET A 1 8.92 -14.00 -13.93
C MET A 1 7.96 -12.83 -13.85
N ALA A 2 7.05 -12.84 -12.88
CA ALA A 2 6.20 -11.67 -12.63
C ALA A 2 7.10 -10.60 -12.01
N GLU A 3 7.14 -9.43 -12.63
CA GLU A 3 7.88 -8.27 -12.17
C GLU A 3 7.54 -8.00 -10.70
N LEU A 4 8.57 -7.69 -9.92
CA LEU A 4 8.44 -7.09 -8.61
C LEU A 4 7.68 -5.76 -8.81
N THR A 5 6.35 -5.77 -8.76
CA THR A 5 5.55 -4.58 -8.52
C THR A 5 6.17 -3.89 -7.32
N SER A 6 6.53 -2.62 -7.50
CA SER A 6 7.33 -1.89 -6.54
C SER A 6 6.64 -1.89 -5.18
N LEU A 7 7.40 -1.72 -4.10
CA LEU A 7 6.83 -1.59 -2.75
C LEU A 7 5.71 -0.53 -2.72
N SER A 8 5.90 0.55 -3.48
CA SER A 8 4.94 1.62 -3.72
C SER A 8 3.64 1.13 -4.36
N ASP A 9 3.70 0.23 -5.35
CA ASP A 9 2.51 -0.33 -6.02
C ASP A 9 1.71 -1.27 -5.10
N ARG A 10 2.39 -1.99 -4.20
CA ARG A 10 1.72 -2.90 -3.23
C ARG A 10 1.12 -2.12 -2.06
N VAL A 11 1.81 -1.09 -1.59
CA VAL A 11 1.25 -0.12 -0.64
C VAL A 11 0.13 0.69 -1.28
N SER A 12 0.06 0.80 -2.61
CA SER A 12 -1.10 1.41 -3.28
C SER A 12 -2.40 0.63 -3.06
N GLN A 13 -2.34 -0.64 -2.65
CA GLN A 13 -3.49 -1.45 -2.21
C GLN A 13 -3.78 -1.30 -0.71
N LEU A 14 -3.77 -0.06 -0.20
CA LEU A 14 -4.29 0.22 1.14
C LEU A 14 -5.74 -0.23 1.22
N THR A 15 -6.06 -1.07 2.20
CA THR A 15 -7.44 -1.52 2.40
C THR A 15 -8.29 -0.35 2.88
N GLY A 16 -9.55 -0.28 2.44
CA GLY A 16 -10.49 0.76 2.88
C GLY A 16 -10.65 0.80 4.41
N ALA A 17 -10.52 -0.34 5.08
CA ALA A 17 -10.53 -0.43 6.54
C ALA A 17 -9.34 0.30 7.20
N LEU A 18 -8.14 0.23 6.62
CA LEU A 18 -6.97 0.95 7.15
C LEU A 18 -7.07 2.46 6.88
N LEU A 19 -7.50 2.84 5.68
CA LEU A 19 -7.75 4.26 5.36
C LEU A 19 -8.78 4.86 6.30
N GLY A 20 -9.85 4.13 6.63
CA GLY A 20 -10.85 4.56 7.61
C GLY A 20 -10.27 4.76 9.02
N LYS A 21 -9.30 3.93 9.45
CA LYS A 21 -8.61 4.15 10.74
C LYS A 21 -7.78 5.42 10.73
N TRP A 22 -7.04 5.66 9.65
CA TRP A 22 -6.24 6.88 9.51
C TRP A 22 -7.12 8.13 9.43
N GLN A 23 -8.24 8.07 8.69
CA GLN A 23 -9.24 9.13 8.64
C GLN A 23 -9.71 9.53 10.04
N ASN A 24 -10.20 8.56 10.83
CA ASN A 24 -10.69 8.83 12.19
C ASN A 24 -9.60 9.47 13.08
N VAL A 25 -8.36 9.04 12.94
CA VAL A 25 -7.22 9.63 13.68
C VAL A 25 -6.98 11.07 13.26
N MET A 26 -7.00 11.35 11.96
CA MET A 26 -6.78 12.72 11.45
C MET A 26 -7.91 13.66 11.85
N ASP A 27 -9.15 13.17 11.93
CA ASP A 27 -10.29 13.93 12.47
C ASP A 27 -10.07 14.32 13.94
N ILE A 28 -9.68 13.35 14.78
CA ILE A 28 -9.37 13.57 16.21
C ILE A 28 -8.20 14.54 16.37
N VAL A 29 -7.15 14.40 15.55
CA VAL A 29 -6.00 15.32 15.57
C VAL A 29 -6.44 16.74 15.23
N ALA A 30 -7.26 16.93 14.19
CA ALA A 30 -7.75 18.24 13.80
C ALA A 30 -8.60 18.88 14.90
N GLU A 31 -9.50 18.11 15.50
CA GLU A 31 -10.35 18.55 16.62
C GLU A 31 -9.52 18.96 17.84
N LEU A 32 -8.60 18.08 18.29
CA LEU A 32 -7.79 18.30 19.50
C LEU A 32 -6.85 19.50 19.36
N LEU A 33 -6.26 19.69 18.17
CA LEU A 33 -5.41 20.84 17.90
C LEU A 33 -6.21 22.10 17.57
N THR A 34 -7.53 21.97 17.34
CA THR A 34 -8.42 23.04 16.87
C THR A 34 -7.85 23.71 15.61
N VAL A 35 -7.49 22.87 14.65
CA VAL A 35 -6.94 23.28 13.36
C VAL A 35 -7.91 22.95 12.23
N PRO A 36 -7.95 23.76 11.16
CA PRO A 36 -8.84 23.54 10.03
C PRO A 36 -8.49 22.29 9.23
N ALA A 37 -7.21 21.90 9.13
CA ALA A 37 -6.81 20.77 8.30
C ALA A 37 -5.73 19.90 8.97
N ALA A 38 -5.94 18.59 8.93
CA ALA A 38 -4.95 17.57 9.26
C ALA A 38 -4.93 16.54 8.14
N LEU A 39 -3.76 16.32 7.53
CA LEU A 39 -3.63 15.59 6.26
C LEU A 39 -2.60 14.46 6.36
N ILE A 40 -2.84 13.39 5.60
CA ILE A 40 -1.80 12.44 5.19
C ILE A 40 -1.65 12.60 3.68
N MET A 41 -0.45 12.97 3.26
CA MET A 41 -0.06 13.09 1.86
C MET A 41 0.70 11.84 1.43
N ARG A 42 0.56 11.43 0.18
CA ARG A 42 1.27 10.30 -0.44
C ARG A 42 2.05 10.77 -1.66
N CYS A 43 3.30 10.33 -1.79
CA CYS A 43 4.08 10.51 -3.01
C CYS A 43 3.68 9.44 -4.04
N GLN A 44 3.36 9.84 -5.26
CA GLN A 44 3.08 8.93 -6.36
C GLN A 44 3.77 9.43 -7.64
N GLY A 45 4.85 8.76 -8.03
CA GLY A 45 5.65 9.20 -9.18
C GLY A 45 6.19 10.63 -9.00
N ASN A 46 5.83 11.53 -9.91
CA ASN A 46 6.19 12.95 -9.87
C ASN A 46 5.06 13.84 -9.30
N GLU A 47 4.18 13.28 -8.48
CA GLU A 47 3.06 13.98 -7.86
C GLU A 47 3.02 13.69 -6.36
N ILE A 48 2.44 14.61 -5.61
CA ILE A 48 1.99 14.38 -4.24
C ILE A 48 0.47 14.47 -4.20
N GLU A 49 -0.17 13.50 -3.55
CA GLU A 49 -1.62 13.37 -3.46
C GLU A 49 -2.09 13.48 -2.01
N VAL A 50 -3.24 14.12 -1.80
CA VAL A 50 -3.97 14.08 -0.53
C VAL A 50 -4.58 12.68 -0.37
N LEU A 51 -3.99 11.84 0.48
CA LEU A 51 -4.49 10.50 0.73
C LEU A 51 -5.62 10.49 1.77
N VAL A 52 -5.46 11.28 2.84
CA VAL A 52 -6.43 11.45 3.92
C VAL A 52 -6.51 12.93 4.25
N ALA A 53 -7.72 13.45 4.40
CA ALA A 53 -7.98 14.81 4.85
C ALA A 53 -9.02 14.79 5.96
N SER A 54 -8.76 15.49 7.07
CA SER A 54 -9.73 15.61 8.16
C SER A 54 -11.03 16.26 7.68
N THR A 55 -12.16 15.85 8.27
CA THR A 55 -13.50 16.38 8.00
C THR A 55 -13.84 17.61 8.84
N SER A 56 -12.81 18.28 9.38
CA SER A 56 -12.93 19.47 10.21
C SER A 56 -13.49 20.67 9.43
N PRO A 57 -14.30 21.53 10.08
CA PRO A 57 -14.81 22.74 9.45
C PRO A 57 -13.68 23.64 8.94
N GLY A 58 -13.79 24.11 7.70
CA GLY A 58 -12.80 25.00 7.08
C GLY A 58 -11.60 24.29 6.48
N ASN A 59 -11.59 22.95 6.38
CA ASN A 59 -10.61 22.23 5.59
C ASN A 59 -10.85 22.45 4.08
N PRO A 60 -9.90 23.06 3.33
CA PRO A 60 -10.04 23.27 1.89
C PRO A 60 -9.58 22.08 1.05
N TYR A 61 -8.98 21.05 1.66
CA TYR A 61 -8.35 19.93 0.95
C TYR A 61 -9.29 18.74 0.85
N HIS A 62 -9.21 18.03 -0.28
CA HIS A 62 -10.02 16.85 -0.57
C HIS A 62 -9.16 15.63 -0.94
N PRO A 63 -9.51 14.42 -0.46
CA PRO A 63 -8.80 13.21 -0.86
C PRO A 63 -8.79 13.01 -2.38
N GLY A 64 -7.62 12.67 -2.93
CA GLY A 64 -7.39 12.48 -4.37
C GLY A 64 -6.90 13.74 -5.10
N GLU A 65 -6.89 14.92 -4.46
CA GLU A 65 -6.24 16.11 -5.03
C GLU A 65 -4.74 15.91 -5.15
N LYS A 66 -4.15 16.43 -6.22
CA LYS A 66 -2.75 16.19 -6.58
C LYS A 66 -2.03 17.47 -6.96
N GLU A 67 -0.75 17.51 -6.61
CA GLU A 67 0.15 18.61 -6.90
C GLU A 67 1.49 18.11 -7.47
N PRO A 68 2.14 18.86 -8.36
CA PRO A 68 3.43 18.47 -8.93
C PRO A 68 4.52 18.31 -7.86
N LEU A 69 5.37 17.28 -8.02
CA LEU A 69 6.52 17.05 -7.17
C LEU A 69 7.71 16.55 -8.04
N PRO A 70 8.80 17.34 -8.21
CA PRO A 70 9.10 18.62 -7.58
C PRO A 70 8.47 19.84 -8.28
N GLY A 71 8.45 20.99 -7.59
CA GLY A 71 8.12 22.29 -8.16
C GLY A 71 6.79 22.90 -7.71
N SER A 72 6.06 22.25 -6.80
CA SER A 72 4.81 22.81 -6.25
C SER A 72 5.06 23.97 -5.28
N GLY A 73 6.21 24.01 -4.61
CA GLY A 73 6.51 25.05 -3.61
C GLY A 73 5.75 24.88 -2.29
N LEU A 74 5.05 23.76 -2.11
CA LEU A 74 4.28 23.43 -0.92
C LEU A 74 5.20 23.12 0.27
N TYR A 75 4.63 23.20 1.48
CA TYR A 75 5.37 22.83 2.70
C TYR A 75 5.81 21.37 2.69
N CYS A 76 4.91 20.47 2.27
CA CYS A 76 5.14 19.03 2.19
C CYS A 76 6.31 18.67 1.25
N GLU A 77 6.51 19.41 0.15
CA GLU A 77 7.65 19.21 -0.75
C GLU A 77 8.99 19.38 0.00
N THR A 78 9.09 20.38 0.88
CA THR A 78 10.31 20.58 1.69
C THR A 78 10.50 19.45 2.70
N VAL A 79 9.44 18.98 3.34
CA VAL A 79 9.50 17.83 4.26
C VAL A 79 10.03 16.58 3.54
N ILE A 80 9.53 16.31 2.33
CA ILE A 80 9.93 15.17 1.51
C ILE A 80 11.40 15.32 1.09
N LYS A 81 11.79 16.47 0.52
CA LYS A 81 13.16 16.72 0.04
C LYS A 81 14.19 16.65 1.17
N THR A 82 13.89 17.26 2.31
CA THR A 82 14.82 17.32 3.44
C THR A 82 14.79 16.06 4.31
N ARG A 83 13.74 15.24 4.18
CA ARG A 83 13.49 14.04 4.99
C ARG A 83 13.46 14.37 6.49
N ARG A 84 13.02 15.57 6.84
CA ARG A 84 13.00 16.11 8.21
C ARG A 84 11.66 16.77 8.49
N MET A 85 11.30 16.85 9.77
CA MET A 85 10.16 17.64 10.22
C MET A 85 10.33 19.11 9.79
N LEU A 86 9.24 19.71 9.35
CA LEU A 86 9.13 21.15 9.10
C LEU A 86 8.08 21.74 10.03
N LEU A 87 8.46 22.85 10.67
CA LEU A 87 7.56 23.71 11.43
C LEU A 87 7.66 25.12 10.83
N VAL A 88 6.51 25.66 10.42
CA VAL A 88 6.34 27.05 9.99
C VAL A 88 5.27 27.67 10.87
N PRO A 89 5.63 28.47 11.89
CA PRO A 89 4.65 29.04 12.79
C PRO A 89 3.73 30.07 12.13
N ASN A 90 4.28 30.88 11.21
CA ASN A 90 3.53 31.84 10.41
C ASN A 90 4.30 32.14 9.12
N ALA A 91 3.75 31.74 7.98
CA ALA A 91 4.34 31.91 6.67
C ALA A 91 4.35 33.37 6.21
N LEU A 92 3.39 34.20 6.68
CA LEU A 92 3.33 35.62 6.34
C LEU A 92 4.51 36.42 6.94
N GLU A 93 5.11 35.90 8.01
CA GLU A 93 6.24 36.50 8.72
C GLU A 93 7.59 35.87 8.32
N ASP A 94 7.58 34.84 7.48
CA ASP A 94 8.78 34.11 7.07
C ASP A 94 9.11 34.38 5.59
N GLU A 95 10.27 34.96 5.33
CA GLU A 95 10.70 35.33 3.97
C GLU A 95 10.73 34.15 3.00
N LYS A 96 10.99 32.93 3.51
CA LYS A 96 11.01 31.70 2.71
C LYS A 96 9.60 31.24 2.35
N TRP A 97 8.62 31.46 3.24
CA TRP A 97 7.28 30.88 3.12
C TRP A 97 6.20 31.87 2.71
N ARG A 98 6.46 33.17 2.70
CA ARG A 98 5.48 34.23 2.35
C ARG A 98 4.80 34.09 0.99
N ASN A 99 5.38 33.32 0.08
CA ASN A 99 4.85 33.07 -1.27
C ASN A 99 4.31 31.64 -1.45
N ASN A 100 4.12 30.89 -0.36
CA ASN A 100 3.65 29.51 -0.41
C ASN A 100 2.23 29.44 -1.02
N PRO A 101 1.93 28.48 -1.91
CA PRO A 101 0.62 28.33 -2.54
C PRO A 101 -0.55 28.19 -1.55
N ASP A 102 -0.34 27.50 -0.44
CA ASP A 102 -1.36 27.21 0.57
C ASP A 102 -1.86 28.48 1.29
N ILE A 103 -1.12 29.59 1.23
CA ILE A 103 -1.56 30.90 1.73
C ILE A 103 -2.82 31.36 1.00
N LYS A 104 -3.00 31.02 -0.28
CA LYS A 104 -4.22 31.34 -1.05
C LYS A 104 -5.45 30.63 -0.49
N LEU A 105 -5.26 29.50 0.19
CA LEU A 105 -6.28 28.73 0.89
C LEU A 105 -6.42 29.17 2.36
N GLY A 106 -5.69 30.22 2.78
CA GLY A 106 -5.66 30.73 4.14
C GLY A 106 -4.71 29.98 5.07
N MET A 107 -4.02 28.93 4.63
CA MET A 107 -3.16 28.09 5.48
C MET A 107 -1.78 28.72 5.64
N ILE A 108 -1.63 29.50 6.71
CA ILE A 108 -0.41 30.27 7.00
C ILE A 108 0.52 29.59 8.01
N SER A 109 0.08 28.54 8.69
CA SER A 109 0.91 27.78 9.62
C SER A 109 0.93 26.30 9.24
N TYR A 110 2.07 25.65 9.45
CA TYR A 110 2.30 24.26 9.07
C TYR A 110 3.17 23.52 10.09
N LEU A 111 2.78 22.30 10.44
CA LEU A 111 3.64 21.32 11.10
C LEU A 111 3.51 19.98 10.37
N GLY A 112 4.62 19.43 9.88
CA GLY A 112 4.60 18.17 9.15
C GLY A 112 5.83 17.31 9.37
N TYR A 113 5.64 16.00 9.27
CA TYR A 113 6.69 14.99 9.39
C TYR A 113 6.70 14.07 8.16
N PRO A 114 7.88 13.62 7.71
CA PRO A 114 7.97 12.63 6.65
C PRO A 114 7.55 11.26 7.18
N ILE A 115 6.74 10.55 6.41
CA ILE A 115 6.38 9.14 6.64
C ILE A 115 7.29 8.29 5.75
N PHE A 116 7.92 7.28 6.31
CA PHE A 116 8.81 6.39 5.60
C PHE A 116 8.17 5.01 5.32
N LEU A 117 8.56 4.44 4.19
CA LEU A 117 8.38 3.02 3.91
C LEU A 117 9.47 2.21 4.65
N PRO A 118 9.28 0.88 4.85
CA PRO A 118 10.26 0.02 5.52
C PRO A 118 11.69 0.09 4.98
N HIS A 119 11.88 0.39 3.69
CA HIS A 119 13.20 0.54 3.07
C HIS A 119 13.80 1.95 3.19
N GLY A 120 13.15 2.84 3.94
CA GLY A 120 13.59 4.22 4.16
C GLY A 120 13.21 5.19 3.04
N GLU A 121 12.54 4.76 1.98
CA GLU A 121 11.94 5.68 1.01
C GLU A 121 10.82 6.51 1.65
N VAL A 122 10.59 7.72 1.15
CA VAL A 122 9.51 8.58 1.66
C VAL A 122 8.20 8.12 1.05
N PHE A 123 7.28 7.66 1.90
CA PHE A 123 5.90 7.40 1.51
C PHE A 123 5.14 8.72 1.23
N GLY A 124 5.38 9.72 2.08
CA GLY A 124 4.71 11.01 2.02
C GLY A 124 4.84 11.77 3.33
N THR A 125 3.80 12.48 3.75
CA THR A 125 3.85 13.32 4.97
C THR A 125 2.58 13.22 5.79
N ILE A 126 2.70 13.27 7.11
CA ILE A 126 1.58 13.61 8.00
C ILE A 126 1.76 15.06 8.43
N CYS A 127 0.71 15.88 8.32
CA CYS A 127 0.79 17.29 8.67
C CYS A 127 -0.52 17.87 9.18
N VAL A 128 -0.39 19.03 9.82
CA VAL A 128 -1.50 19.90 10.23
C VAL A 128 -1.24 21.31 9.71
N LEU A 129 -2.31 21.99 9.31
CA LEU A 129 -2.27 23.36 8.81
C LEU A 129 -3.24 24.23 9.59
N ASP A 130 -2.90 25.50 9.75
CA ASP A 130 -3.72 26.46 10.51
C ASP A 130 -3.82 27.80 9.76
N ILE A 131 -4.95 28.47 9.95
CA ILE A 131 -5.26 29.80 9.38
C ILE A 131 -4.72 30.95 10.23
N LYS A 132 -4.28 30.65 11.45
CA LYS A 132 -3.60 31.58 12.35
C LYS A 132 -2.17 31.10 12.61
N GLY A 133 -1.32 32.01 13.07
CA GLY A 133 0.02 31.64 13.52
C GLY A 133 -0.04 30.62 14.66
N ASN A 134 0.73 29.54 14.56
CA ASN A 134 0.71 28.44 15.52
C ASN A 134 2.11 27.81 15.69
N THR A 135 2.70 27.93 16.88
CA THR A 135 4.02 27.35 17.16
C THR A 135 3.97 25.85 17.48
N TYR A 136 2.76 25.32 17.71
CA TYR A 136 2.41 23.98 18.18
C TYR A 136 3.14 23.57 19.48
N SER A 137 2.37 23.16 20.49
CA SER A 137 2.95 22.72 21.76
C SER A 137 3.87 21.50 21.59
N VAL A 138 4.78 21.28 22.55
CA VAL A 138 5.61 20.07 22.58
C VAL A 138 4.74 18.80 22.60
N THR A 139 3.59 18.86 23.28
CA THR A 139 2.62 17.76 23.33
C THR A 139 2.03 17.47 21.95
N TYR A 140 1.66 18.50 21.18
CA TYR A 140 1.11 18.33 19.83
C TYR A 140 2.16 17.77 18.86
N LYS A 141 3.41 18.24 18.98
CA LYS A 141 4.54 17.68 18.21
C LYS A 141 4.75 16.20 18.52
N LYS A 142 4.73 15.82 19.79
CA LYS A 142 4.82 14.41 20.23
C LYS A 142 3.64 13.59 19.72
N LEU A 143 2.42 14.12 19.77
CA LEU A 143 1.21 13.44 19.30
C LEU A 143 1.32 13.09 17.81
N LEU A 144 1.63 14.08 16.97
CA LEU A 144 1.80 13.87 15.53
C LEU A 144 2.93 12.88 15.23
N LEU A 145 4.04 12.95 15.97
CA LEU A 145 5.15 12.00 15.85
C LEU A 145 4.73 10.57 16.20
N ARG A 146 3.94 10.36 17.27
CA ARG A 146 3.43 9.02 17.60
C ARG A 146 2.49 8.48 16.53
N PHE A 147 1.63 9.33 15.96
CA PHE A 147 0.78 8.89 14.86
C PHE A 147 1.56 8.59 13.58
N LYS A 148 2.60 9.37 13.29
CA LYS A 148 3.56 9.04 12.23
C LYS A 148 4.12 7.62 12.43
N GLU A 149 4.66 7.32 13.60
CA GLU A 149 5.25 6.00 13.91
C GLU A 149 4.21 4.86 13.76
N LEU A 150 2.95 5.10 14.16
CA LEU A 150 1.86 4.14 13.96
C LEU A 150 1.53 3.92 12.48
N ILE A 151 1.53 4.97 11.67
CA ILE A 151 1.34 4.86 10.21
C ILE A 151 2.47 4.03 9.60
N GLU A 152 3.72 4.31 9.97
CA GLU A 152 4.89 3.56 9.48
C GLU A 152 4.81 2.08 9.88
N ALA A 153 4.41 1.77 11.12
CA ALA A 153 4.19 0.39 11.57
C ALA A 153 3.06 -0.31 10.80
N HIS A 154 1.96 0.39 10.49
CA HIS A 154 0.90 -0.17 9.65
C HIS A 154 1.38 -0.48 8.22
N LEU A 155 2.21 0.40 7.65
CA LEU A 155 2.82 0.20 6.33
C LEU A 155 3.77 -1.00 6.33
N GLU A 156 4.57 -1.17 7.37
CA GLU A 156 5.45 -2.33 7.55
C GLU A 156 4.67 -3.65 7.69
N LEU A 157 3.59 -3.64 8.46
CA LEU A 157 2.72 -4.81 8.62
C LEU A 157 2.09 -5.21 7.28
N LEU A 158 1.60 -4.23 6.50
CA LEU A 158 1.05 -4.49 5.17
C LEU A 158 2.11 -5.08 4.23
N HIS A 159 3.30 -4.49 4.21
CA HIS A 159 4.40 -4.99 3.41
C HIS A 159 4.74 -6.45 3.74
N THR A 160 4.88 -6.76 5.02
CA THR A 160 5.18 -8.12 5.50
C THR A 160 4.07 -9.10 5.10
N ASN A 161 2.81 -8.72 5.23
CA ASN A 161 1.68 -9.55 4.81
C ASN A 161 1.70 -9.85 3.31
N CYS A 162 2.03 -8.87 2.47
CA CYS A 162 2.18 -9.10 1.03
C CYS A 162 3.31 -10.10 0.73
N LEU A 163 4.48 -9.94 1.37
CA LEU A 163 5.59 -10.87 1.19
C LEU A 163 5.22 -12.30 1.62
N LEU A 164 4.50 -12.45 2.73
CA LEU A 164 4.02 -13.76 3.20
C LEU A 164 3.04 -14.39 2.21
N GLN A 165 2.12 -13.61 1.64
CA GLN A 165 1.18 -14.10 0.63
C GLN A 165 1.89 -14.56 -0.64
N ASP A 166 2.88 -13.80 -1.12
CA ASP A 166 3.69 -14.17 -2.28
C ASP A 166 4.48 -15.46 -2.03
N ALA A 167 5.12 -15.57 -0.86
CA ALA A 167 5.83 -16.79 -0.46
C ALA A 167 4.89 -18.00 -0.41
N LEU A 168 3.67 -17.84 0.13
CA LEU A 168 2.66 -18.89 0.16
C LEU A 168 2.22 -19.30 -1.25
N ILE A 169 2.07 -18.36 -2.18
CA ILE A 169 1.75 -18.66 -3.59
C ILE A 169 2.89 -19.46 -4.23
N GLN A 170 4.14 -19.06 -4.01
CA GLN A 170 5.29 -19.80 -4.53
C GLN A 170 5.36 -21.23 -3.99
N VAL A 171 5.14 -21.42 -2.67
CA VAL A 171 5.07 -22.75 -2.07
C VAL A 171 3.96 -23.58 -2.71
N LYS A 172 2.77 -23.02 -2.94
CA LYS A 172 1.66 -23.73 -3.60
C LYS A 172 1.99 -24.13 -5.05
N ILE A 173 2.65 -23.25 -5.82
CA ILE A 173 3.07 -23.56 -7.19
C ILE A 173 4.10 -24.70 -7.19
N LEU A 174 5.10 -24.62 -6.32
CA LEU A 174 6.15 -25.66 -6.19
C LEU A 174 5.54 -27.00 -5.76
N GLN A 175 4.59 -26.99 -4.83
CA GLN A 175 3.81 -28.18 -4.44
C GLN A 175 2.92 -28.72 -5.58
N GLY A 176 2.55 -27.89 -6.55
CA GLY A 176 1.77 -28.28 -7.73
C GLY A 176 2.59 -28.91 -8.87
N LEU A 177 3.92 -28.88 -8.81
CA LEU A 177 4.78 -29.50 -9.82
C LEU A 177 4.83 -31.02 -9.63
N LEU A 178 4.05 -31.73 -10.44
CA LEU A 178 4.02 -33.19 -10.43
C LEU A 178 5.19 -33.74 -11.24
N SER A 179 6.08 -34.46 -10.56
CA SER A 179 7.17 -35.19 -11.22
C SER A 179 6.58 -36.37 -11.98
N ILE A 180 6.41 -36.26 -13.31
CA ILE A 180 5.91 -37.36 -14.16
C ILE A 180 7.05 -38.12 -14.83
N CYS A 181 6.88 -39.43 -15.01
CA CYS A 181 7.80 -40.25 -15.79
C CYS A 181 7.66 -39.86 -17.27
N ALA A 182 8.78 -39.50 -17.92
CA ALA A 182 8.76 -39.08 -19.32
C ALA A 182 8.19 -40.16 -20.26
N HIS A 183 8.38 -41.44 -19.90
CA HIS A 183 7.95 -42.59 -20.69
C HIS A 183 6.51 -43.02 -20.39
N CYS A 184 6.21 -43.39 -19.15
CA CYS A 184 4.91 -43.99 -18.79
C CYS A 184 3.92 -43.04 -18.09
N LYS A 185 4.28 -41.75 -17.93
CA LYS A 185 3.45 -40.67 -17.37
C LYS A 185 2.94 -40.88 -15.92
N LYS A 186 3.38 -41.92 -15.22
CA LYS A 186 3.18 -42.09 -13.76
C LYS A 186 3.71 -40.87 -13.02
N ILE A 187 3.05 -40.49 -11.91
CA ILE A 187 3.50 -39.44 -11.02
C ILE A 187 4.35 -40.05 -9.91
N ARG A 188 5.49 -39.40 -9.61
CA ARG A 188 6.28 -39.66 -8.41
C ARG A 188 5.75 -38.81 -7.26
N ASP A 189 5.34 -39.46 -6.18
CA ASP A 189 4.86 -38.77 -4.97
C ASP A 189 6.00 -38.30 -4.06
N ASP A 190 5.62 -37.66 -2.95
CA ASP A 190 6.54 -37.05 -2.00
C ASP A 190 7.39 -38.07 -1.22
N GLN A 191 6.98 -39.36 -1.24
CA GLN A 191 7.75 -40.47 -0.67
C GLN A 191 8.68 -41.13 -1.69
N GLY A 192 8.62 -40.68 -2.96
CA GLY A 192 9.42 -41.20 -4.06
C GLY A 192 8.80 -42.36 -4.82
N TYR A 193 7.56 -42.77 -4.50
CA TYR A 193 6.88 -43.87 -5.18
C TYR A 193 6.19 -43.42 -6.47
N TRP A 194 6.19 -44.30 -7.47
CA TRP A 194 5.55 -44.06 -8.76
C TRP A 194 4.16 -44.65 -8.80
N GLN A 195 3.15 -43.80 -9.00
CA GLN A 195 1.74 -44.19 -9.06
C GLN A 195 1.03 -43.65 -10.32
N GLN A 196 -0.11 -44.25 -10.65
CA GLN A 196 -0.95 -43.76 -11.75
C GLN A 196 -1.56 -42.40 -11.43
N LEU A 197 -1.86 -41.63 -12.48
CA LEU A 197 -2.35 -40.26 -12.39
C LEU A 197 -3.65 -40.18 -11.57
N GLU A 198 -4.59 -41.07 -11.90
CA GLU A 198 -5.92 -41.15 -11.31
C GLU A 198 -5.83 -41.48 -9.82
N ALA A 199 -4.97 -42.42 -9.46
CA ALA A 199 -4.72 -42.80 -8.06
C ALA A 199 -4.13 -41.63 -7.26
N TYR A 200 -3.13 -40.96 -7.83
CA TYR A 200 -2.49 -39.81 -7.19
C TYR A 200 -3.47 -38.65 -6.98
N ILE A 201 -4.26 -38.29 -8.00
CA ILE A 201 -5.21 -37.18 -7.93
C ILE A 201 -6.39 -37.51 -7.01
N SER A 202 -6.93 -38.73 -7.06
CA SER A 202 -8.06 -39.15 -6.21
C SER A 202 -7.71 -39.15 -4.72
N GLN A 203 -6.45 -39.39 -4.36
CA GLN A 203 -6.00 -39.35 -2.96
C GLN A 203 -5.85 -37.93 -2.42
N ARG A 204 -5.66 -36.93 -3.30
CA ARG A 204 -5.27 -35.55 -2.92
C ARG A 204 -6.32 -34.49 -3.29
N SER A 205 -7.44 -34.89 -3.87
CA SER A 205 -8.50 -33.98 -4.28
C SER A 205 -9.88 -34.63 -4.17
N ALA A 206 -10.93 -33.81 -4.28
CA ALA A 206 -12.30 -34.31 -4.35
C ALA A 206 -12.70 -34.87 -5.73
N ALA A 207 -11.75 -34.96 -6.67
CA ALA A 207 -12.02 -35.43 -8.02
C ALA A 207 -12.41 -36.92 -8.03
N LYS A 208 -13.41 -37.26 -8.84
CA LYS A 208 -13.81 -38.63 -9.13
C LYS A 208 -13.65 -38.88 -10.62
N PHE A 209 -13.06 -40.01 -10.98
CA PHE A 209 -12.81 -40.36 -12.37
C PHE A 209 -13.87 -41.33 -12.89
N SER A 210 -14.42 -41.03 -14.06
CA SER A 210 -15.15 -41.99 -14.89
C SER A 210 -14.28 -42.37 -16.09
N HIS A 211 -14.54 -43.54 -16.67
CA HIS A 211 -13.80 -44.02 -17.83
C HIS A 211 -14.69 -43.88 -19.07
N GLY A 212 -14.12 -43.32 -20.13
CA GLY A 212 -14.74 -43.18 -21.44
C GLY A 212 -13.65 -43.15 -22.51
N VAL A 213 -14.03 -43.37 -23.77
CA VAL A 213 -13.12 -43.34 -24.91
C VAL A 213 -13.43 -42.08 -25.72
N CYS A 214 -12.44 -41.22 -25.97
CA CYS A 214 -12.64 -40.04 -26.81
C CYS A 214 -12.82 -40.44 -28.28
N PRO A 215 -13.43 -39.59 -29.13
CA PRO A 215 -13.64 -39.89 -30.55
C PRO A 215 -12.36 -40.29 -31.29
N ASP A 216 -11.23 -39.62 -31.01
CA ASP A 216 -9.94 -39.90 -31.65
C ASP A 216 -9.46 -41.33 -31.34
N CYS A 217 -9.45 -41.70 -30.05
CA CYS A 217 -9.05 -43.06 -29.64
C CYS A 217 -10.05 -44.13 -30.11
N LEU A 218 -11.34 -43.80 -30.21
CA LEU A 218 -12.34 -44.71 -30.76
C LEU A 218 -12.03 -45.00 -32.23
N GLN A 219 -11.73 -43.96 -33.01
CA GLN A 219 -11.36 -44.08 -34.41
C GLN A 219 -10.02 -44.80 -34.61
N GLU A 220 -9.04 -44.57 -33.75
CA GLU A 220 -7.69 -45.13 -33.90
C GLU A 220 -7.59 -46.59 -33.45
N HIS A 221 -8.27 -46.98 -32.37
CA HIS A 221 -8.11 -48.29 -31.74
C HIS A 221 -9.33 -49.19 -31.84
N TYR A 222 -10.48 -48.63 -32.20
CA TYR A 222 -11.75 -49.35 -32.30
C TYR A 222 -12.44 -49.08 -33.64
N SER A 223 -11.67 -48.77 -34.68
CA SER A 223 -12.15 -48.51 -36.06
C SER A 223 -13.08 -49.59 -36.60
N GLU A 224 -12.95 -50.81 -36.10
CA GLU A 224 -13.74 -51.99 -36.50
C GLU A 224 -15.09 -52.12 -35.76
N LEU A 225 -15.36 -51.23 -34.80
CA LEU A 225 -16.64 -51.11 -34.09
C LEU A 225 -17.47 -49.89 -34.54
N ILE A 226 -16.98 -49.11 -35.52
CA ILE A 226 -17.61 -47.89 -36.05
C ILE A 226 -18.11 -48.13 -37.47
#